data_AF-A0A531JBS3-F1
#
_entry.id   AF-A0A531JBS3-F1
#
_cell.length_a   1.000
_cell.length_b   1.000
_cell.length_c   1.000
_cell.angle_alpha   90.00
_cell.angle_beta   90.00
_cell.angle_gamma   90.00
#
_symmetry.space_group_name_H-M   'P 1'
#
loop_
_entity.id
_entity.type
_entity.pdbx_description
1 polymer ?
#
loop_
_entity_poly.entity_id
_entity_poly.type
_entity_poly.pdbx_seq_one_letter_code
_entity_poly.pdbx_strand_id
1 'polypeptide(L)'
;MAAIKRPRRPETDEGGMGYLQSLPRRVVTVYLPLLVFIIVLLFPFYWMTITAVKPNVEMTDYANFNPFWVVHPTLQHIRYLLFETSYPGWLLNTVIISTAATFLSLLAAVLAAYAIERLRFSGARQVGLAVFLAYLVPPSILFIPLSVM
;
A
#
# COMPACT_ATOMS: atom_id res chain seq x y z
N MET A 1 19.30 -37.19 54.34
CA MET A 1 19.61 -36.12 53.36
C MET A 1 18.60 -36.24 52.21
N ALA A 2 17.40 -35.71 52.40
CA ALA A 2 16.27 -35.90 51.49
C ALA A 2 16.20 -34.74 50.50
N ALA A 3 16.39 -35.02 49.21
CA ALA A 3 16.28 -34.04 48.14
C ALA A 3 14.80 -33.69 47.92
N ILE A 4 14.43 -32.46 48.29
CA ILE A 4 13.11 -31.88 48.03
C ILE A 4 12.96 -31.69 46.51
N LYS A 5 12.22 -32.59 45.88
CA LYS A 5 11.81 -32.49 44.47
C LYS A 5 10.84 -31.30 44.35
N ARG A 6 11.33 -30.16 43.86
CA ARG A 6 10.50 -28.99 43.57
C ARG A 6 9.48 -29.37 42.48
N PRO A 7 8.18 -29.06 42.65
CA PRO A 7 7.21 -29.26 41.58
C PRO A 7 7.57 -28.36 40.40
N ARG A 8 7.69 -28.95 39.20
CA ARG A 8 7.82 -28.24 37.92
C ARG A 8 6.57 -27.38 37.74
N ARG A 9 6.73 -26.06 37.59
CA ARG A 9 5.64 -25.19 37.14
C ARG A 9 5.17 -25.67 35.76
N PRO A 10 3.85 -25.73 35.49
CA PRO A 10 3.40 -25.94 34.12
C PRO A 10 3.78 -24.69 33.31
N GLU A 11 4.79 -24.80 32.45
CA GLU A 11 5.01 -23.87 31.36
C GLU A 11 3.83 -24.02 30.40
N THR A 12 2.87 -23.09 30.48
CA THR A 12 1.81 -22.94 29.48
C THR A 12 1.53 -21.45 29.25
N ASP A 13 2.56 -20.71 28.85
CA ASP A 13 2.40 -19.39 28.22
C ASP A 13 2.45 -19.51 26.68
N GLU A 14 1.99 -20.63 26.13
CA GLU A 14 1.69 -20.79 24.69
C GLU A 14 0.20 -20.46 24.37
N GLY A 15 -0.44 -19.62 25.19
CA GLY A 15 -1.89 -19.43 25.21
C GLY A 15 -2.41 -18.04 24.87
N GLY A 16 -1.61 -17.15 24.28
CA GLY A 16 -2.00 -15.76 23.96
C GLY A 16 -3.20 -15.60 22.99
N MET A 17 -3.73 -16.70 22.45
CA MET A 17 -4.87 -16.73 21.53
C MET A 17 -6.06 -17.56 22.05
N GLY A 18 -6.10 -17.89 23.35
CA GLY A 18 -7.24 -18.59 23.97
C GLY A 18 -8.56 -17.81 23.98
N TYR A 19 -8.53 -16.50 23.74
CA TYR A 19 -9.71 -15.63 23.70
C TYR A 19 -10.56 -15.80 22.41
N LEU A 20 -10.09 -16.57 21.43
CA LEU A 20 -10.76 -16.81 20.14
C LEU A 20 -11.77 -17.98 20.16
N GLN A 21 -11.96 -18.65 21.29
CA GLN A 21 -12.67 -19.94 21.33
C GLN A 21 -14.20 -19.84 21.30
N SER A 22 -14.81 -18.71 21.65
CA SER A 22 -16.26 -18.50 21.49
C SER A 22 -16.54 -17.71 20.21
N LEU A 23 -17.28 -18.31 19.27
CA LEU A 23 -17.76 -17.68 18.02
C LEU A 23 -18.26 -16.22 18.20
N PRO A 24 -19.10 -15.88 19.21
CA PRO A 24 -19.58 -14.50 19.37
C PRO A 24 -18.47 -13.50 19.76
N ARG A 25 -17.49 -13.93 20.56
CA ARG A 25 -16.41 -13.04 21.02
C ARG A 25 -15.43 -12.72 19.89
N ARG A 26 -15.14 -13.67 19.00
CA ARG A 26 -14.32 -13.46 17.81
C ARG A 26 -14.97 -12.48 16.82
N VAL A 27 -16.30 -12.52 16.68
CA VAL A 27 -17.08 -11.54 15.88
C VAL A 27 -16.86 -10.13 16.40
N VAL A 28 -16.95 -9.93 17.71
CA VAL A 28 -16.82 -8.60 18.31
C VAL A 28 -15.37 -8.11 18.34
N THR A 29 -14.39 -8.95 18.65
CA THR A 29 -12.99 -8.50 18.83
C THR A 29 -12.18 -8.44 17.55
N VAL A 30 -12.51 -9.24 16.54
CA VAL A 30 -11.76 -9.30 15.27
C VAL A 30 -12.59 -8.75 14.13
N TYR A 31 -13.77 -9.33 13.89
CA TYR A 31 -14.53 -9.01 12.68
C TYR A 31 -15.14 -7.60 12.70
N LEU A 32 -15.62 -7.12 13.86
CA LEU A 32 -16.21 -5.79 13.96
C LEU A 32 -15.16 -4.67 13.77
N PRO A 33 -14.00 -4.66 14.45
CA PRO A 33 -12.94 -3.70 14.16
C PRO A 33 -12.42 -3.79 12.72
N LEU A 34 -12.29 -5.01 12.19
CA LEU A 34 -11.87 -5.22 10.80
C LEU A 34 -12.88 -4.65 9.81
N LEU A 35 -14.19 -4.83 10.06
CA LEU A 35 -15.25 -4.27 9.23
C LEU A 35 -15.20 -2.73 9.24
N VAL A 36 -15.07 -2.12 10.42
CA VAL A 36 -14.92 -0.67 10.55
C VAL A 36 -13.70 -0.18 9.78
N PHE A 37 -12.57 -0.88 9.91
CA PHE A 37 -11.33 -0.54 9.20
C PHE A 37 -11.50 -0.62 7.68
N ILE A 38 -12.16 -1.68 7.19
CA ILE A 38 -12.49 -1.83 5.76
C ILE A 38 -13.38 -0.69 5.28
N ILE A 39 -14.43 -0.33 6.02
CA ILE A 39 -15.33 0.76 5.63
C ILE A 39 -14.56 2.07 5.51
N VAL A 40 -13.72 2.40 6.50
CA VAL A 40 -12.91 3.63 6.50
C VAL A 40 -11.91 3.63 5.34
N LEU A 41 -11.25 2.50 5.07
CA LEU A 41 -10.30 2.38 3.96
C LEU A 41 -10.96 2.46 2.58
N LEU A 42 -12.15 1.87 2.42
CA LEU A 42 -12.87 1.85 1.16
C LEU A 42 -13.65 3.14 0.88
N PHE A 43 -13.95 3.94 1.91
CA PHE A 43 -14.66 5.20 1.77
C PHE A 43 -14.07 6.14 0.68
N PRO A 44 -12.76 6.44 0.62
CA PRO A 44 -12.20 7.28 -0.44
C PRO A 44 -12.35 6.66 -1.84
N PHE A 45 -12.22 5.34 -1.96
CA PHE A 45 -12.42 4.64 -3.25
C PHE A 45 -13.87 4.71 -3.70
N TYR A 46 -14.81 4.50 -2.78
CA TYR A 46 -16.24 4.70 -3.02
C TYR A 46 -16.52 6.12 -3.53
N TRP A 47 -15.99 7.13 -2.85
CA TRP A 47 -16.14 8.52 -3.26
C TRP A 47 -15.58 8.79 -4.67
N MET A 48 -14.39 8.27 -4.97
CA MET A 48 -13.79 8.39 -6.30
C MET A 48 -14.65 7.73 -7.38
N THR A 49 -15.22 6.56 -7.11
CA THR A 49 -16.09 5.84 -8.07
C THR A 49 -17.38 6.61 -8.36
N ILE A 50 -18.05 7.11 -7.34
CA ILE A 50 -19.28 7.92 -7.48
C ILE A 50 -18.97 9.18 -8.29
N THR A 51 -17.88 9.87 -7.96
CA THR A 51 -17.45 11.10 -8.63
C THR A 51 -17.13 10.85 -10.11
N ALA A 52 -16.55 9.68 -10.45
CA ALA A 52 -16.23 9.34 -11.83
C ALA A 52 -17.49 9.15 -12.71
N VAL A 53 -18.58 8.64 -12.13
CA VAL A 53 -19.84 8.36 -12.87
C VAL A 53 -20.90 9.45 -12.73
N LYS A 54 -20.71 10.40 -11.81
CA LYS A 54 -21.64 11.52 -11.59
C LYS A 54 -21.58 12.51 -12.76
N PRO A 55 -22.72 12.91 -13.35
CA PRO A 55 -22.74 13.91 -14.41
C PRO A 55 -22.44 15.32 -13.86
N ASN A 56 -21.88 16.20 -14.69
CA ASN A 56 -21.46 17.56 -14.28
C ASN A 56 -22.59 18.36 -13.60
N VAL A 57 -23.84 18.20 -14.04
CA VAL A 57 -25.00 18.89 -13.45
C VAL A 57 -25.28 18.49 -12.00
N GLU A 58 -25.03 17.22 -11.64
CA GLU A 58 -25.17 16.74 -10.27
C GLU A 58 -23.95 17.10 -9.39
N MET A 59 -22.85 17.54 -9.99
CA MET A 59 -21.65 17.99 -9.28
C MET A 59 -21.75 19.47 -8.88
N THR A 60 -22.46 20.28 -9.66
CA THR A 60 -22.57 21.74 -9.43
C THR A 60 -23.84 22.14 -8.69
N ASP A 61 -24.90 21.33 -8.76
CA ASP A 61 -26.16 21.58 -8.04
C ASP A 61 -26.21 20.83 -6.71
N TYR A 62 -25.62 21.45 -5.68
CA TYR A 62 -25.63 20.94 -4.31
C TYR A 62 -26.96 21.13 -3.57
N ALA A 63 -27.91 21.89 -4.14
CA ALA A 63 -29.19 22.16 -3.50
C ALA A 63 -30.19 21.03 -3.74
N ASN A 64 -30.14 20.40 -4.92
CA ASN A 64 -31.07 19.35 -5.32
C ASN A 64 -30.48 17.93 -5.25
N PHE A 65 -29.15 17.79 -5.24
CA PHE A 65 -28.50 16.47 -5.31
C PHE A 65 -27.60 16.19 -4.10
N ASN A 66 -27.75 14.99 -3.54
CA ASN A 66 -26.93 14.53 -2.42
C ASN A 66 -25.50 14.18 -2.88
N PRO A 67 -24.44 14.66 -2.21
CA PRO A 67 -23.07 14.34 -2.58
C PRO A 67 -22.71 12.84 -2.46
N PHE A 68 -23.37 12.09 -1.58
CA PHE A 68 -23.04 10.70 -1.30
C PHE A 68 -23.63 9.69 -2.31
N TRP A 69 -24.54 10.09 -3.19
CA TRP A 69 -25.22 9.18 -4.11
C TRP A 69 -25.32 9.79 -5.52
N VAL A 70 -25.38 8.95 -6.56
CA VAL A 70 -25.61 9.38 -7.95
C VAL A 70 -27.04 9.03 -8.33
N VAL A 71 -27.76 9.99 -8.91
CA VAL A 71 -29.15 9.77 -9.34
C VAL A 71 -29.18 9.27 -10.79
N HIS A 72 -28.38 9.88 -11.66
CA HIS A 72 -28.25 9.53 -13.07
C HIS A 72 -26.81 9.17 -13.42
N PRO A 73 -26.39 7.90 -13.21
CA PRO A 73 -25.03 7.48 -13.51
C PRO A 73 -24.73 7.58 -15.01
N THR A 74 -23.58 8.15 -15.33
CA THR A 74 -23.11 8.33 -16.71
C THR A 74 -21.69 7.78 -16.89
N LEU A 75 -21.37 7.36 -18.11
CA LEU A 75 -20.01 6.94 -18.50
C LEU A 75 -19.33 7.97 -19.40
N GLN A 76 -19.88 9.19 -19.47
CA GLN A 76 -19.41 10.23 -20.38
C GLN A 76 -17.97 10.64 -20.07
N HIS A 77 -17.62 10.79 -18.80
CA HIS A 77 -16.26 11.13 -18.38
C HIS A 77 -15.23 10.07 -18.77
N ILE A 78 -15.59 8.79 -18.64
CA ILE A 78 -14.72 7.67 -19.01
C ILE A 78 -14.54 7.62 -20.53
N ARG A 79 -15.63 7.77 -21.30
CA ARG A 79 -15.58 7.80 -22.76
C ARG A 79 -14.75 8.99 -23.26
N TYR A 80 -14.99 10.18 -22.72
CA TYR A 80 -14.25 11.39 -23.05
C TYR A 80 -12.75 11.17 -22.78
N LEU A 81 -12.39 10.69 -21.59
CA LEU A 81 -11.01 10.43 -21.22
C LEU A 81 -10.34 9.41 -22.15
N LEU A 82 -11.00 8.29 -22.47
CA LEU A 82 -10.41 7.23 -23.28
C LEU A 82 -10.34 7.51 -24.78
N PHE A 83 -11.31 8.25 -25.34
CA PHE A 83 -11.42 8.40 -26.80
C PHE A 83 -11.20 9.82 -27.29
N GLU A 84 -11.38 10.82 -26.44
CA GLU A 84 -11.28 12.24 -26.81
C GLU A 84 -10.04 12.91 -26.23
N THR A 85 -9.22 12.19 -25.45
CA THR A 85 -7.96 12.69 -24.90
C THR A 85 -6.78 11.75 -25.18
N SER A 86 -5.55 12.23 -24.98
CA SER A 86 -4.33 11.43 -25.08
C SER A 86 -4.08 10.49 -23.89
N TYR A 87 -5.05 10.35 -22.98
CA TYR A 87 -4.92 9.55 -21.76
C TYR A 87 -4.48 8.09 -22.01
N PRO A 88 -5.00 7.34 -23.01
CA PRO A 88 -4.52 5.98 -23.25
C PRO A 88 -3.03 5.92 -23.57
N GLY A 89 -2.50 6.91 -24.29
CA GLY A 89 -1.08 7.03 -24.58
C GLY A 89 -0.26 7.29 -23.33
N TRP A 90 -0.71 8.22 -22.47
CA TRP A 90 -0.04 8.49 -21.19
C TRP A 90 -0.06 7.30 -20.23
N LEU A 91 -1.19 6.59 -20.19
CA LEU A 91 -1.34 5.36 -19.41
C LEU A 91 -0.36 4.29 -19.88
N LEU A 92 -0.29 4.05 -21.20
CA LEU A 92 0.62 3.07 -21.79
C LEU A 92 2.08 3.44 -21.52
N ASN A 93 2.46 4.71 -21.71
CA ASN A 93 3.81 5.20 -21.40
C ASN A 93 4.16 4.96 -19.93
N THR A 94 3.24 5.27 -19.01
CA THR A 94 3.44 5.07 -17.57
C THR A 94 3.65 3.59 -17.25
N VAL A 95 2.80 2.70 -17.81
CA VAL A 95 2.91 1.25 -17.62
C VAL A 95 4.25 0.72 -18.15
N ILE A 96 4.66 1.13 -19.35
CA ILE A 96 5.94 0.70 -19.93
C ILE A 96 7.10 1.17 -19.06
N ILE A 97 7.14 2.46 -18.74
CA ILE A 97 8.25 3.06 -17.98
C ILE A 97 8.31 2.47 -16.58
N SER A 98 7.18 2.36 -15.86
CA SER A 98 7.15 1.83 -14.50
C SER A 98 7.56 0.36 -14.45
N THR A 99 7.12 -0.43 -15.43
CA THR A 99 7.45 -1.87 -15.49
C THR A 99 8.91 -2.07 -15.84
N ALA A 100 9.42 -1.38 -16.86
CA ALA A 100 10.83 -1.48 -17.27
C ALA A 100 11.77 -1.00 -16.15
N ALA A 101 11.45 0.14 -15.52
CA ALA A 101 12.23 0.66 -14.40
C ALA A 101 12.21 -0.33 -13.21
N THR A 102 11.05 -0.83 -12.82
CA THR A 102 10.94 -1.80 -11.72
C THR A 102 11.73 -3.08 -12.01
N PHE A 103 11.63 -3.61 -13.23
CA PHE A 103 12.36 -4.81 -13.62
C PHE A 103 13.87 -4.60 -13.57
N LEU A 104 14.36 -3.51 -14.14
CA LEU A 104 15.79 -3.20 -14.15
C LEU A 104 16.31 -2.93 -12.73
N SER A 105 15.54 -2.21 -11.91
CA SER A 105 15.87 -1.97 -10.51
C SER A 105 15.92 -3.26 -9.70
N LEU A 106 14.97 -4.18 -9.89
CA LEU A 106 15.00 -5.49 -9.22
C LEU A 106 16.22 -6.31 -9.66
N LEU A 107 16.53 -6.33 -10.97
CA LEU A 107 17.69 -7.04 -11.48
C LEU A 107 18.98 -6.54 -10.82
N ALA A 108 19.19 -5.22 -10.80
CA ALA A 108 20.35 -4.61 -10.16
C ALA A 108 20.36 -4.85 -8.63
N ALA A 109 19.22 -4.70 -7.97
CA ALA A 109 19.09 -4.87 -6.52
C ALA A 109 19.38 -6.31 -6.08
N VAL A 110 18.90 -7.32 -6.83
CA VAL A 110 19.17 -8.73 -6.53
C VAL A 110 20.66 -9.06 -6.67
N LEU A 111 21.31 -8.59 -7.74
CA LEU A 111 22.74 -8.78 -7.93
C LEU A 111 23.57 -8.10 -6.82
N ALA A 112 23.21 -6.87 -6.47
CA ALA A 112 23.87 -6.13 -5.40
C ALA A 112 23.68 -6.81 -4.03
N ALA A 113 22.45 -7.22 -3.70
CA ALA A 113 22.14 -7.92 -2.45
C ALA A 113 22.91 -9.26 -2.35
N TYR A 114 22.96 -10.02 -3.45
CA TYR A 114 23.72 -11.27 -3.50
C TYR A 114 25.21 -11.04 -3.26
N ALA A 115 25.81 -10.03 -3.90
CA ALA A 115 27.22 -9.70 -3.70
C ALA A 115 27.53 -9.31 -2.25
N ILE A 116 26.68 -8.47 -1.64
CA ILE A 116 26.87 -7.99 -0.27
C ILE A 116 26.75 -9.14 0.74
N GLU A 117 25.73 -9.98 0.60
CA GLU A 117 25.44 -11.04 1.59
C GLU A 117 26.26 -12.32 1.38
N ARG A 118 26.58 -12.70 0.14
CA ARG A 118 27.18 -14.01 -0.17
C ARG A 118 28.65 -13.95 -0.55
N LEU A 119 29.13 -12.91 -1.24
CA LEU A 119 30.52 -12.86 -1.72
C LEU A 119 31.55 -12.45 -0.65
N ARG A 120 31.11 -11.99 0.55
CA ARG A 120 31.98 -11.63 1.70
C ARG A 120 33.18 -10.74 1.33
N PHE A 121 32.99 -9.78 0.42
CA PHE A 121 34.06 -8.86 0.01
C PHE A 121 34.36 -7.80 1.09
N SER A 122 35.61 -7.31 1.13
CA SER A 122 36.13 -6.44 2.19
C SER A 122 35.34 -5.13 2.41
N GLY A 123 34.62 -4.64 1.39
CA GLY A 123 33.81 -3.40 1.44
C GLY A 123 32.30 -3.59 1.65
N ALA A 124 31.80 -4.82 1.80
CA ALA A 124 30.36 -5.11 1.74
C ALA A 124 29.51 -4.30 2.74
N ARG A 125 30.00 -4.14 3.96
CA ARG A 125 29.33 -3.36 5.01
C ARG A 125 29.25 -1.86 4.68
N GLN A 126 30.30 -1.31 4.08
CA GLN A 126 30.33 0.11 3.71
C GLN A 126 29.37 0.39 2.54
N VAL A 127 29.35 -0.49 1.54
CA VAL A 127 28.42 -0.41 0.41
C VAL A 127 26.97 -0.50 0.89
N GLY A 128 26.64 -1.46 1.76
CA GLY A 128 25.30 -1.58 2.33
C GLY A 128 24.88 -0.34 3.13
N LEU A 129 25.80 0.23 3.92
CA LEU A 129 25.54 1.46 4.67
C LEU A 129 25.36 2.67 3.73
N ALA A 130 26.14 2.77 2.64
CA ALA A 130 25.98 3.82 1.64
C ALA A 130 24.62 3.76 0.94
N VAL A 131 24.15 2.57 0.57
CA VAL A 131 22.80 2.37 0.00
C VAL A 131 21.72 2.80 1.00
N PHE A 132 21.87 2.41 2.26
CA PHE A 132 20.93 2.82 3.32
C PHE A 132 20.89 4.35 3.49
N LEU A 133 22.06 5.01 3.55
CA LEU A 133 22.13 6.46 3.65
C LEU A 133 21.51 7.16 2.42
N ALA A 134 21.72 6.62 1.22
CA ALA A 134 21.10 7.14 0.01
C ALA A 134 19.56 7.04 0.05
N TYR A 135 19.01 6.00 0.67
CA TYR A 135 17.55 5.85 0.83
C TYR A 135 16.93 6.87 1.80
N LEU A 136 17.72 7.40 2.74
CA LEU A 136 17.26 8.45 3.66
C LEU A 136 17.19 9.82 2.99
N VAL A 137 17.80 10.01 1.81
CA VAL A 137 17.77 11.28 1.09
C VAL A 137 16.34 11.55 0.60
N PRO A 138 15.73 12.70 0.97
CA PRO A 138 14.41 13.05 0.47
C PRO A 138 14.41 13.17 -1.06
N PRO A 139 13.51 12.46 -1.77
CA PRO A 139 13.45 12.51 -3.24
C PRO A 139 13.23 13.93 -3.79
N SER A 140 12.61 14.81 -2.99
CA SER A 140 12.35 16.22 -3.34
C SER A 140 13.63 17.01 -3.61
N ILE A 141 14.76 16.70 -2.96
CA ILE A 141 16.03 17.43 -3.14
C ILE A 141 16.63 17.14 -4.53
N LEU A 142 16.31 16.00 -5.12
CA LEU A 142 16.80 15.60 -6.44
C LEU A 142 16.17 16.38 -7.60
N PHE A 143 15.09 17.13 -7.35
CA PHE A 143 14.42 17.91 -8.40
C PHE A 143 15.25 19.10 -8.89
N ILE A 144 15.98 19.79 -8.00
CA ILE A 144 16.78 20.99 -8.36
C ILE A 144 17.83 20.68 -9.45
N PRO A 145 18.70 19.68 -9.31
CA PRO A 145 19.70 19.38 -10.34
C PRO A 145 19.05 18.82 -11.62
N LEU A 146 17.95 18.08 -11.51
CA LEU A 146 17.26 17.51 -12.67
C LEU A 146 16.45 18.54 -13.48
N SER A 147 16.04 19.65 -12.88
CA SER A 147 15.27 20.69 -13.58
C SER A 147 16.12 21.68 -14.38
N VAL A 148 17.43 21.74 -14.12
CA VAL A 148 18.37 22.67 -14.79
C VAL A 148 19.09 21.99 -15.96
N MET A 149 19.01 20.65 -16.05
CA MET A 149 19.43 19.86 -17.22
C MET A 149 18.30 19.77 -18.25
#